data_AF-A0A091B762-F1
#
_entry.id   AF-A0A091B762-F1
#
_cell.length_a   1.000
_cell.length_b   1.000
_cell.length_c   1.000
_cell.angle_alpha   90.00
_cell.angle_beta   90.00
_cell.angle_gamma   90.00
#
_symmetry.space_group_name_H-M   'P 1'
#
loop_
_entity.id
_entity.type
_entity.pdbx_description
1 polymer ?
#
loop_
_entity_poly.entity_id
_entity_poly.type
_entity_poly.pdbx_seq_one_letter_code
_entity_poly.pdbx_strand_id
1 'polypeptide(L)'
;MHNRSLRFRTERFEYQAELPEDDNAGNRFYGADVAEFLAQGLSDGGLGMDYLDEDWGWSVFGKTDDGLFLEIAIYQLSEDGTPGESGTNEWGLWLRAHEKTKWLGLFTRTREVEVPPAFADRLRALLAGAGIEARPWKTPG
;
A
#
# COMPACT_ATOMS: atom_id res chain seq x y z
N MET A 1 -12.67 -6.30 14.24
CA MET A 1 -12.43 -5.71 12.91
C MET A 1 -10.94 -5.59 12.74
N HIS A 2 -10.32 -6.47 11.94
CA HIS A 2 -8.91 -6.33 11.60
C HIS A 2 -8.77 -5.08 10.73
N ASN A 3 -8.05 -4.07 11.24
CA ASN A 3 -7.88 -2.81 10.53
C ASN A 3 -7.18 -3.07 9.19
N ARG A 4 -7.94 -2.93 8.09
CA ARG A 4 -7.46 -3.09 6.70
C ARG A 4 -6.59 -1.93 6.26
N SER A 5 -6.53 -0.86 7.05
CA SER A 5 -5.75 0.31 6.71
C SER A 5 -4.82 0.68 7.86
N LEU A 6 -3.59 1.00 7.50
CA LEU A 6 -2.56 1.48 8.41
C LEU A 6 -2.24 2.93 8.05
N ARG A 7 -1.70 3.66 9.02
CA ARG A 7 -1.00 4.91 8.78
C ARG A 7 0.26 4.96 9.59
N PHE A 8 1.25 5.68 9.11
CA PHE A 8 2.50 5.91 9.84
C PHE A 8 3.09 7.26 9.45
N ARG A 9 3.86 7.83 10.37
CA ARG A 9 4.65 9.04 10.12
C ARG A 9 6.13 8.71 10.17
N THR A 10 6.90 9.10 9.16
CA THR A 10 8.35 8.85 9.12
C THR A 10 9.09 9.79 8.18
N GLU A 11 10.26 10.25 8.59
CA GLU A 11 11.17 11.04 7.73
C GLU A 11 12.02 10.17 6.80
N ARG A 12 11.88 8.84 6.89
CA ARG A 12 12.63 7.89 6.06
C ARG A 12 12.36 8.07 4.56
N PHE A 13 11.13 8.45 4.22
CA PHE A 13 10.67 8.51 2.84
C PHE A 13 10.59 9.96 2.36
N GLU A 14 10.94 10.16 1.10
CA GLU A 14 10.96 11.46 0.44
C GLU A 14 9.53 11.96 0.24
N TYR A 15 9.25 13.15 0.76
CA TYR A 15 7.93 13.77 0.63
C TYR A 15 7.78 14.54 -0.68
N GLN A 16 8.87 15.16 -1.14
CA GLN A 16 8.95 16.00 -2.32
C GLN A 16 10.20 15.59 -3.09
N ALA A 17 10.04 14.72 -4.08
CA ALA A 17 11.06 14.48 -5.09
C ALA A 17 10.64 15.19 -6.39
N GLU A 18 11.61 15.52 -7.24
CA GLU A 18 11.30 15.90 -8.62
C GLU A 18 10.63 14.71 -9.32
N LEU A 19 9.38 14.88 -9.73
CA LEU A 19 8.66 13.84 -10.46
C LEU A 19 9.26 13.68 -11.87
N PRO A 20 9.49 12.45 -12.34
CA PRO A 20 9.67 12.20 -13.77
C PRO A 20 8.48 12.76 -14.56
N GLU A 21 8.73 13.28 -15.77
CA GLU A 21 7.67 13.94 -16.58
C GLU A 21 6.49 13.00 -16.92
N ASP A 22 6.71 11.68 -16.89
CA ASP A 22 5.75 10.65 -17.28
C ASP A 22 5.16 9.85 -16.10
N ASP A 23 5.54 10.14 -14.84
CA ASP A 23 5.14 9.35 -13.66
C ASP A 23 4.17 10.10 -12.72
N ASN A 24 3.38 9.34 -11.97
CA ASN A 24 2.50 9.71 -10.86
C ASN A 24 1.39 10.70 -11.24
N ALA A 25 1.02 10.75 -12.52
CA ALA A 25 -0.01 11.62 -13.09
C ALA A 25 0.06 13.10 -12.63
N GLY A 26 1.27 13.61 -12.35
CA GLY A 26 1.49 14.97 -11.85
C GLY A 26 1.17 15.18 -10.36
N ASN A 27 1.01 14.12 -9.59
CA ASN A 27 0.81 14.19 -8.15
C ASN A 27 2.15 14.55 -7.46
N ARG A 28 2.17 15.67 -6.74
CA ARG A 28 3.39 16.27 -6.15
C ARG A 28 4.13 15.42 -5.10
N PHE A 29 3.63 14.24 -4.75
CA PHE A 29 4.11 13.39 -3.67
C PHE A 29 4.73 12.11 -4.21
N TYR A 30 6.03 11.96 -4.01
CA TYR A 30 6.77 10.80 -4.50
C TYR A 30 6.71 9.67 -3.47
N GLY A 31 5.79 8.73 -3.64
CA GLY A 31 5.64 7.55 -2.78
C GLY A 31 6.38 6.31 -3.29
N ALA A 32 7.21 6.45 -4.32
CA ALA A 32 7.87 5.33 -4.99
C ALA A 32 8.82 4.59 -4.04
N ASP A 33 9.53 5.33 -3.18
CA ASP A 33 10.43 4.78 -2.18
C ASP A 33 9.69 4.01 -1.07
N VAL A 34 8.47 4.44 -0.73
CA VAL A 34 7.55 3.68 0.12
C VAL A 34 7.16 2.37 -0.58
N ALA A 35 6.77 2.46 -1.86
CA ALA A 35 6.34 1.30 -2.64
C ALA A 35 7.47 0.27 -2.81
N GLU A 36 8.65 0.73 -3.18
CA GLU A 36 9.86 -0.07 -3.31
C GLU A 36 10.24 -0.73 -1.97
N PHE A 37 10.28 0.05 -0.88
CA PHE A 37 10.56 -0.48 0.45
C PHE A 37 9.60 -1.60 0.85
N LEU A 38 8.30 -1.40 0.60
CA LEU A 38 7.27 -2.38 0.92
C LEU A 38 7.37 -3.62 0.04
N ALA A 39 7.52 -3.45 -1.28
CA ALA A 39 7.63 -4.56 -2.23
C ALA A 39 8.87 -5.41 -1.96
N GLN A 40 10.04 -4.79 -1.79
CA GLN A 40 11.29 -5.49 -1.48
C GLN A 40 11.21 -6.18 -0.12
N GLY A 41 10.77 -5.46 0.92
CA GLY A 41 10.69 -6.02 2.28
C GLY A 41 9.72 -7.20 2.42
N LEU A 42 8.60 -7.19 1.69
CA LEU A 42 7.65 -8.30 1.66
C LEU A 42 8.19 -9.47 0.82
N SER A 43 8.87 -9.19 -0.29
CA SER A 43 9.53 -10.19 -1.14
C SER A 43 10.66 -10.92 -0.41
N ASP A 44 11.49 -10.19 0.33
CA ASP A 44 12.53 -10.78 1.20
C ASP A 44 11.90 -11.66 2.30
N GLY A 45 10.67 -11.32 2.71
CA GLY A 45 9.83 -12.13 3.61
C GLY A 45 9.17 -13.34 2.94
N GLY A 46 9.36 -13.56 1.64
CA GLY A 46 8.81 -14.69 0.88
C GLY A 46 7.43 -14.47 0.27
N LEU A 47 6.89 -13.24 0.32
CA LEU A 47 5.69 -12.86 -0.44
C LEU A 47 6.17 -12.11 -1.68
N GLY A 48 6.33 -12.79 -2.82
CA GLY A 48 6.77 -12.14 -4.06
C GLY A 48 5.83 -10.99 -4.43
N MET A 49 6.28 -9.76 -4.16
CA MET A 49 5.56 -8.52 -4.39
C MET A 49 6.30 -7.68 -5.43
N ASP A 50 5.52 -6.93 -6.19
CA ASP A 50 5.98 -5.91 -7.12
C ASP A 50 5.24 -4.60 -6.80
N TYR A 51 5.62 -3.51 -7.46
CA TYR A 51 4.94 -2.23 -7.30
C TYR A 51 4.79 -1.52 -8.64
N LEU A 52 3.76 -0.69 -8.74
CA LEU A 52 3.51 0.14 -9.90
C LEU A 52 2.97 1.50 -9.50
N ASP A 53 3.13 2.42 -10.41
CA ASP A 53 2.54 3.74 -10.38
C ASP A 53 1.12 3.70 -10.95
N GLU A 54 0.17 4.29 -10.24
CA GLU A 54 -1.24 4.46 -10.63
C GLU A 54 -1.56 5.96 -10.76
N ASP A 55 -2.64 6.28 -11.49
CA ASP A 55 -3.09 7.67 -11.70
C ASP A 55 -3.36 8.47 -10.39
N TRP A 56 -3.41 7.80 -9.25
CA TRP A 56 -3.69 8.37 -7.93
C TRP A 56 -2.61 8.08 -6.87
N GLY A 57 -1.47 7.47 -7.24
CA GLY A 57 -0.39 7.15 -6.32
C GLY A 57 0.22 5.77 -6.59
N TRP A 58 0.85 5.17 -5.58
CA TRP A 58 1.57 3.91 -5.75
C TRP A 58 0.78 2.71 -5.22
N SER A 59 0.92 1.56 -5.89
CA SER A 59 0.35 0.30 -5.44
C SER A 59 1.42 -0.78 -5.36
N VAL A 60 1.44 -1.53 -4.25
CA VAL A 60 2.26 -2.73 -4.08
C VAL A 60 1.36 -3.94 -4.17
N PHE A 61 1.68 -4.90 -5.03
CA PHE A 61 0.81 -6.03 -5.29
C PHE A 61 1.59 -7.33 -5.47
N GLY A 62 0.90 -8.44 -5.24
CA GLY A 62 1.48 -9.76 -5.46
C GLY A 62 0.43 -10.85 -5.44
N LYS A 63 0.88 -12.07 -5.73
CA LYS A 63 0.00 -13.24 -5.76
C LYS A 63 0.62 -14.36 -4.95
N THR A 64 -0.15 -14.89 -4.01
CA THR A 64 0.24 -16.06 -3.21
C THR A 64 0.12 -17.35 -4.02
N ASP A 65 0.72 -18.43 -3.52
CA ASP A 65 0.72 -19.74 -4.19
C ASP A 65 -0.70 -20.33 -4.37
N ASP A 66 -1.61 -20.08 -3.42
CA ASP A 66 -3.02 -20.46 -3.50
C ASP A 66 -3.85 -19.54 -4.42
N GLY A 67 -3.21 -18.52 -4.99
CA GLY A 67 -3.75 -17.67 -6.03
C GLY A 67 -4.50 -16.43 -5.56
N LEU A 68 -4.46 -16.13 -4.26
CA LEU A 68 -4.97 -14.89 -3.70
C LEU A 68 -4.12 -13.71 -4.19
N PHE A 69 -4.78 -12.67 -4.67
CA PHE A 69 -4.12 -11.42 -5.06
C PHE A 69 -4.12 -10.48 -3.86
N LEU A 70 -2.95 -10.00 -3.47
CA LEU A 70 -2.75 -9.07 -2.35
C LEU A 70 -2.34 -7.72 -2.91
N GLU A 71 -2.78 -6.66 -2.24
CA GLU A 71 -2.49 -5.31 -2.67
C GLU A 71 -2.40 -4.34 -1.49
N ILE A 72 -1.55 -3.33 -1.63
CA ILE A 72 -1.42 -2.19 -0.72
C ILE A 72 -1.45 -0.92 -1.58
N ALA A 73 -2.56 -0.19 -1.54
CA ALA A 73 -2.63 1.14 -2.11
C ALA A 73 -2.00 2.14 -1.12
N ILE A 74 -1.13 3.02 -1.62
CA ILE A 74 -0.35 3.96 -0.82
C ILE A 74 -0.88 5.37 -1.05
N TYR A 75 -1.26 6.02 0.04
CA TYR A 75 -1.79 7.38 0.06
C TYR A 75 -0.88 8.29 0.87
N GLN A 76 -0.78 9.55 0.46
CA GLN A 76 -0.18 10.57 1.30
C GLN A 76 -1.27 11.34 2.06
N LEU A 77 -1.32 11.19 3.39
CA LEU A 77 -2.44 11.65 4.22
C LEU A 77 -2.31 13.12 4.65
N SER A 78 -1.16 13.75 4.40
CA SER A 78 -0.87 15.15 4.75
C SER A 78 -1.78 16.16 4.05
N GLU A 79 -2.59 15.73 3.07
CA GLU A 79 -3.42 16.61 2.25
C GLU A 79 -4.90 16.20 2.17
N ASP A 80 -5.34 15.22 2.96
CA ASP A 80 -6.72 14.69 2.97
C ASP A 80 -7.75 15.65 3.62
N GLY A 81 -7.56 16.98 3.49
CA GLY A 81 -8.51 18.00 3.94
C GLY A 81 -8.72 18.09 5.46
N THR A 82 -7.98 17.29 6.23
CA THR A 82 -7.94 17.37 7.70
C THR A 82 -6.93 18.48 8.06
N PRO A 83 -7.25 19.41 8.98
CA PRO A 83 -6.30 20.42 9.41
C PRO A 83 -5.16 19.77 10.22
N GLY A 84 -4.19 19.23 9.50
CA GLY A 84 -2.84 18.93 9.91
C GLY A 84 -1.90 19.82 9.09
N GLU A 85 -0.72 20.08 9.62
CA GLU A 85 0.28 20.91 8.96
C GLU A 85 0.65 20.30 7.60
N SER A 86 0.41 21.00 6.49
CA SER A 86 1.00 20.64 5.20
C SER A 86 2.51 20.43 5.39
N GLY A 87 3.07 19.37 4.80
CA GLY A 87 4.48 19.01 5.01
C GLY A 87 4.77 17.90 6.01
N THR A 88 3.77 17.15 6.50
CA THR A 88 4.01 15.97 7.33
C THR A 88 4.22 14.72 6.47
N ASN A 89 5.28 13.95 6.72
CA ASN A 89 5.49 12.65 6.05
C ASN A 89 4.59 11.56 6.67
N GLU A 90 3.26 11.73 6.57
CA GLU A 90 2.26 10.81 7.11
C GLU A 90 1.55 10.04 5.98
N TRP A 91 1.88 8.75 5.89
CA TRP A 91 1.43 7.87 4.83
C TRP A 91 0.28 6.97 5.30
N GLY A 92 -0.63 6.66 4.38
CA GLY A 92 -1.73 5.72 4.54
C GLY A 92 -1.52 4.50 3.66
N LEU A 93 -1.66 3.31 4.25
CA LEU A 93 -1.63 2.04 3.54
C LEU A 93 -3.01 1.43 3.58
N TRP A 94 -3.63 1.20 2.43
CA TRP A 94 -4.91 0.50 2.32
C TRP A 94 -4.68 -0.90 1.77
N LEU A 95 -4.86 -1.91 2.62
CA LEU A 95 -4.64 -3.30 2.27
C LEU A 95 -5.91 -3.89 1.67
N ARG A 96 -5.76 -4.58 0.54
CA ARG A 96 -6.82 -5.32 -0.14
C ARG A 96 -6.39 -6.75 -0.43
N ALA A 97 -7.38 -7.62 -0.54
CA ALA A 97 -7.19 -9.01 -0.94
C ALA A 97 -8.32 -9.40 -1.90
N HIS A 98 -7.96 -10.05 -3.01
CA HIS A 98 -8.88 -10.40 -4.07
C HIS A 98 -8.71 -11.84 -4.52
N GLU A 99 -9.81 -12.56 -4.63
CA GLU A 99 -9.87 -13.84 -5.34
C GLU A 99 -10.29 -13.60 -6.79
N LYS A 100 -9.56 -14.20 -7.73
CA LYS A 100 -9.97 -14.28 -9.13
C LYS A 100 -10.65 -15.63 -9.37
N THR A 101 -11.96 -15.60 -9.56
CA THR A 101 -12.77 -16.78 -9.88
C THR A 101 -13.12 -16.79 -11.36
N LYS A 102 -13.20 -17.98 -11.98
CA LYS A 102 -13.74 -18.11 -13.34
C LYS A 102 -15.22 -18.43 -13.25
N TRP A 103 -16.07 -17.58 -13.83
CA TRP A 103 -17.49 -17.83 -14.03
C TRP A 103 -17.70 -18.42 -15.43
N LEU A 104 -18.31 -19.62 -15.49
CA LEU A 104 -18.53 -20.41 -16.72
C LEU A 104 -17.27 -20.64 -17.58
N GLY A 105 -16.08 -20.62 -16.98
CA GLY A 105 -14.80 -20.84 -17.67
C GLY A 105 -14.33 -19.68 -18.57
N LEU A 106 -15.16 -18.66 -18.80
CA LEU A 106 -14.91 -17.59 -19.78
C LEU A 106 -14.79 -16.20 -19.14
N PHE A 107 -15.48 -15.94 -18.03
CA PHE A 107 -15.49 -14.63 -17.40
C PHE A 107 -14.71 -14.65 -16.09
N THR A 108 -13.63 -13.87 -16.02
CA THR A 108 -12.90 -13.69 -14.76
C THR A 108 -13.69 -12.71 -13.90
N ARG A 109 -14.13 -13.16 -12.72
CA ARG A 109 -14.74 -12.32 -11.70
C ARG A 109 -13.78 -12.17 -10.54
N THR A 110 -13.40 -10.92 -10.28
CA THR A 110 -12.65 -10.55 -9.08
C THR A 110 -13.64 -10.33 -7.94
N ARG A 111 -13.34 -10.92 -6.78
CA ARG A 111 -14.09 -10.71 -5.54
C ARG A 111 -13.13 -10.25 -4.47
N GLU A 112 -13.42 -9.12 -3.83
CA GLU A 112 -12.71 -8.72 -2.62
C GLU A 112 -13.05 -9.68 -1.47
N VAL A 113 -12.02 -10.12 -0.75
CA VAL A 113 -12.11 -11.02 0.39
C VAL A 113 -11.45 -10.38 1.61
N GLU A 114 -11.50 -11.08 2.75
CA GLU A 114 -10.81 -10.59 3.94
C GLU A 114 -9.30 -10.64 3.74
N VAL A 115 -8.62 -9.55 4.12
CA VAL A 115 -7.16 -9.48 4.14
C VAL A 115 -6.63 -10.52 5.12
N PRO A 116 -5.77 -11.46 4.70
CA PRO A 116 -5.21 -12.46 5.60
C PRO A 116 -4.48 -11.79 6.77
N PRO A 117 -4.74 -12.19 8.04
CA PRO A 117 -4.05 -11.61 9.20
C PRO A 117 -2.53 -11.69 9.09
N ALA A 118 -2.02 -12.83 8.59
CA ALA A 118 -0.59 -13.03 8.39
C ALA A 118 0.05 -12.00 7.42
N PHE A 119 -0.70 -11.51 6.43
CA PHE A 119 -0.21 -10.46 5.54
C PHE A 119 -0.13 -9.11 6.26
N ALA A 120 -1.19 -8.74 6.99
CA ALA A 120 -1.18 -7.52 7.80
C ALA A 120 -0.10 -7.55 8.90
N ASP A 121 0.11 -8.70 9.53
CA ASP A 121 1.13 -8.88 10.57
C ASP A 121 2.56 -8.78 10.00
N ARG A 122 2.81 -9.34 8.81
CA ARG A 122 4.10 -9.20 8.10
C ARG A 122 4.38 -7.74 7.75
N LEU A 123 3.39 -7.03 7.25
CA LEU A 123 3.53 -5.60 6.96
C LEU A 123 3.84 -4.80 8.22
N ARG A 124 3.15 -5.07 9.34
CA ARG A 124 3.44 -4.43 10.63
C ARG A 124 4.85 -4.75 11.13
N ALA A 125 5.29 -5.99 10.99
CA ALA A 125 6.64 -6.41 11.38
C ALA A 125 7.71 -5.73 10.51
N LEU A 126 7.48 -5.61 9.20
CA LEU A 126 8.36 -4.89 8.29
C LEU A 126 8.52 -3.41 8.69
N LEU A 127 7.40 -2.73 8.93
CA LEU A 127 7.40 -1.33 9.38
C LEU A 127 8.13 -1.18 10.73
N ALA A 128 7.79 -2.04 11.71
CA ALA A 128 8.44 -2.02 13.01
C ALA A 128 9.95 -2.31 12.95
N GLY A 129 10.37 -3.23 12.08
CA GLY A 129 11.79 -3.54 11.82
C GLY A 129 12.57 -2.35 11.24
N ALA A 130 11.90 -1.44 10.54
CA ALA A 130 12.44 -0.18 10.07
C ALA A 130 12.30 0.99 11.09
N GLY A 131 11.83 0.71 12.31
CA GLY A 131 11.59 1.73 13.33
C GLY A 131 10.33 2.59 13.08
N ILE A 132 9.42 2.15 12.22
CA ILE A 132 8.21 2.87 11.83
C ILE A 132 7.02 2.37 12.67
N GLU A 133 6.40 3.28 13.44
CA GLU A 133 5.21 2.96 14.23
C GLU A 133 3.93 3.04 13.36
N ALA A 134 3.34 1.89 13.06
CA ALA A 134 2.11 1.80 12.27
C ALA A 134 0.85 1.78 13.16
N ARG A 135 -0.05 2.73 12.95
CA ARG A 135 -1.33 2.84 13.66
C ARG A 135 -2.51 2.50 12.73
N PRO A 136 -3.65 2.07 13.28
CA PRO A 136 -4.88 1.98 12.49
C PRO A 136 -5.22 3.29 11.81
N TRP A 137 -5.58 3.21 10.53
CA TRP A 137 -6.17 4.31 9.77
C TRP A 137 -7.65 4.02 9.56
N LYS A 138 -8.52 4.96 9.96
CA LYS A 138 -9.92 4.94 9.54
C LYS A 138 -10.00 5.71 8.24
N THR A 139 -10.18 5.01 7.13
CA THR A 139 -10.56 5.64 5.86
C THR A 139 -11.90 6.38 6.06
N PRO A 140 -12.07 7.61 5.54
CA PRO A 140 -13.39 8.21 5.39
C PRO A 140 -14.25 7.23 4.60
N GLY A 141 -15.46 6.95 5.10
CA GLY A 141 -16.41 6.04 4.44
C GLY A 141 -17.06 6.65 3.22
#